data_AF-A0A1G0LKU3-F1
#
_entry.id   AF-A0A1G0LKU3-F1
#
_cell.length_a   1.000
_cell.length_b   1.000
_cell.length_c   1.000
_cell.angle_alpha   90.00
_cell.angle_beta   90.00
_cell.angle_gamma   90.00
#
_symmetry.space_group_name_H-M   'P 1'
#
loop_
_entity.id
_entity.type
_entity.pdbx_description
1 polymer ?
#
loop_
_entity_poly.entity_id
_entity_poly.type
_entity_poly.pdbx_seq_one_letter_code
_entity_poly.pdbx_strand_id
1 'polypeptide(L)'
;MRWMILFIAVCWLLEPGTLLPDSVRSGSAYAASAVAKPSAPVHASLACAACHQLGGIYSDPASSVNRVSGCAGCHQEHGRIFDHAMATRTAEKNFVKRSYGKFDSRFFTKNCNSCHVTGCRDCHGSGHAVTRPAVKECQLCHKGYYTGWDYSGRAPREDNMRYQRGIAVNGETFLKMLPDVHYSAGMSCGSCHSMSSLSQGRKSSKKCLDCHTPSLNVIEHKIAAHMERLECYACHSSWAPQEYGSFFLRFRDLKQKEGFNLKQGPDPEYLSTAYLRMQDAPPLGINDRGKVSPIRPQFISYYTDIMTARNKGPENTLLAAEWRAFFPHTVQRGTVTCEQCHENPRRFLLEPESQRIYQLQKDGMSLTSFWDQQGQKVVNGSFMTSSRFRSMSDRKPSYTKAYIQKWKSFLKRVESSSQK
;
A
#
# COMPACT_ATOMS: atom_id res chain seq x y z
N MET A 1 -10.96 -54.51 -16.66
CA MET A 1 -11.58 -55.84 -16.54
C MET A 1 -11.96 -56.08 -15.07
N ARG A 2 -12.93 -56.99 -14.81
CA ARG A 2 -13.36 -57.49 -13.48
C ARG A 2 -12.15 -57.85 -12.58
N TRP A 3 -12.20 -57.92 -11.25
CA TRP A 3 -13.21 -58.44 -10.29
C TRP A 3 -13.38 -57.45 -9.10
N MET A 4 -14.51 -57.25 -8.41
CA MET A 4 -15.46 -58.16 -7.72
C MET A 4 -14.87 -58.99 -6.57
N ILE A 5 -14.97 -58.46 -5.34
CA ILE A 5 -15.28 -59.26 -4.14
C ILE A 5 -16.44 -58.55 -3.41
N LEU A 6 -17.50 -59.31 -3.15
CA LEU A 6 -18.66 -58.93 -2.35
C LEU A 6 -18.69 -59.89 -1.16
N PHE A 7 -18.89 -59.39 0.05
CA PHE A 7 -19.42 -60.22 1.14
C PHE A 7 -20.51 -59.47 1.89
N ILE A 8 -21.59 -60.20 2.18
CA ILE A 8 -22.85 -59.72 2.73
C ILE A 8 -22.98 -60.21 4.16
N ALA A 9 -23.32 -59.32 5.10
CA ALA A 9 -24.06 -59.59 6.34
C ALA A 9 -24.21 -58.27 7.14
N VAL A 10 -25.29 -57.98 7.87
CA VAL A 10 -26.65 -58.54 7.96
C VAL A 10 -27.54 -57.37 8.46
N CYS A 11 -28.79 -57.25 7.99
CA CYS A 11 -29.77 -56.32 8.57
C CYS A 11 -30.56 -56.99 9.69
N TRP A 12 -30.74 -56.32 10.84
CA TRP A 12 -31.88 -56.53 11.75
C TRP A 12 -32.42 -55.18 12.24
N LEU A 13 -33.73 -55.15 12.50
CA LEU A 13 -34.57 -53.95 12.71
C LEU A 13 -35.08 -53.88 14.17
N LEU A 14 -35.84 -52.80 14.47
CA LEU A 14 -36.70 -52.57 15.65
C LEU A 14 -35.95 -52.15 16.95
N GLU A 15 -36.44 -51.27 17.83
CA GLU A 15 -37.60 -50.35 17.86
C GLU A 15 -37.37 -49.21 18.92
N PRO A 16 -38.31 -48.30 19.27
CA PRO A 16 -37.97 -47.00 19.90
C PRO A 16 -38.03 -46.97 21.44
N GLY A 17 -37.39 -45.95 22.04
CA GLY A 17 -37.54 -45.64 23.47
C GLY A 17 -36.73 -44.41 23.91
N THR A 18 -37.40 -43.36 24.39
CA THR A 18 -36.81 -42.09 24.85
C THR A 18 -36.25 -42.16 26.26
N LEU A 19 -35.03 -41.65 26.49
CA LEU A 19 -34.64 -40.97 27.75
C LEU A 19 -33.49 -39.95 27.48
N LEU A 20 -33.67 -38.73 27.98
CA LEU A 20 -32.64 -37.68 28.18
C LEU A 20 -32.26 -37.65 29.69
N PRO A 21 -31.22 -36.93 30.15
CA PRO A 21 -30.30 -35.99 29.47
C PRO A 21 -28.81 -36.48 29.58
N ASP A 22 -27.72 -35.71 29.42
CA ASP A 22 -27.51 -34.27 29.19
C ASP A 22 -26.18 -33.96 28.44
N SER A 23 -25.91 -32.67 28.28
CA SER A 23 -24.70 -31.93 27.91
C SER A 23 -23.34 -32.65 27.84
N VAL A 24 -22.66 -32.51 26.69
CA VAL A 24 -21.49 -31.61 26.52
C VAL A 24 -21.44 -31.13 25.07
N ARG A 25 -21.33 -29.81 24.86
CA ARG A 25 -21.31 -29.20 23.51
C ARG A 25 -19.96 -29.39 22.82
N SER A 26 -19.96 -29.96 21.62
CA SER A 26 -18.82 -29.97 20.71
C SER A 26 -19.05 -29.06 19.48
N GLY A 27 -17.94 -28.55 18.94
CA GLY A 27 -17.77 -27.74 17.73
C GLY A 27 -18.98 -27.33 16.89
N SER A 28 -19.43 -26.08 17.06
CA SER A 28 -20.13 -25.37 15.98
C SER A 28 -19.14 -25.12 14.83
N ALA A 29 -19.21 -25.96 13.80
CA ALA A 29 -18.58 -25.68 12.53
C ALA A 29 -19.22 -24.41 11.95
N TYR A 30 -18.45 -23.33 11.84
CA TYR A 30 -18.87 -22.19 11.03
C TYR A 30 -18.96 -22.64 9.58
N ALA A 31 -20.17 -22.93 9.13
CA ALA A 31 -20.48 -23.11 7.73
C ALA A 31 -20.03 -21.85 6.99
N ALA A 32 -18.96 -21.98 6.20
CA ALA A 32 -18.57 -20.95 5.27
C ALA A 32 -19.69 -20.85 4.24
N SER A 33 -20.56 -19.85 4.36
CA SER A 33 -21.52 -19.50 3.32
C SER A 33 -20.75 -19.31 2.02
N ALA A 34 -20.87 -20.27 1.12
CA ALA A 34 -20.30 -20.18 -0.21
C ALA A 34 -20.95 -18.97 -0.88
N VAL A 35 -20.19 -17.87 -0.98
CA VAL A 35 -20.62 -16.68 -1.70
C VAL A 35 -20.85 -17.12 -3.13
N ALA A 36 -22.12 -17.19 -3.53
CA ALA A 36 -22.51 -17.60 -4.87
C ALA A 36 -21.74 -16.74 -5.89
N LYS A 37 -21.09 -17.40 -6.86
CA LYS A 37 -20.53 -16.70 -8.02
C LYS A 37 -21.68 -15.91 -8.67
N PRO A 38 -21.48 -14.65 -9.07
CA PRO A 38 -22.56 -13.87 -9.63
C PRO A 38 -23.17 -14.58 -10.84
N SER A 39 -24.49 -14.56 -10.90
CA SER A 39 -25.27 -14.81 -12.11
C SER A 39 -24.81 -13.92 -13.28
N ALA A 40 -25.30 -14.25 -14.49
CA ALA A 40 -24.93 -13.62 -15.76
C ALA A 40 -24.76 -12.08 -15.68
N PRO A 41 -23.82 -11.50 -16.47
CA PRO A 41 -23.48 -10.08 -16.37
C PRO A 41 -24.71 -9.20 -16.62
N VAL A 42 -25.22 -8.58 -15.55
CA VAL A 42 -26.47 -7.80 -15.51
C VAL A 42 -26.53 -6.72 -16.60
N HIS A 43 -25.38 -6.14 -16.96
CA HIS A 43 -25.27 -5.15 -18.02
C HIS A 43 -25.54 -5.70 -19.44
N ALA A 44 -25.23 -6.98 -19.70
CA ALA A 44 -25.42 -7.60 -21.01
C ALA A 44 -26.88 -7.96 -21.31
N SER A 45 -27.74 -8.01 -20.29
CA SER A 45 -29.20 -8.20 -20.42
C SER A 45 -29.98 -6.89 -20.54
N LEU A 46 -29.33 -5.73 -20.48
CA LEU A 46 -29.99 -4.44 -20.63
C LEU A 46 -30.21 -4.11 -22.11
N ALA A 47 -31.34 -3.48 -22.44
CA ALA A 47 -31.54 -2.89 -23.76
C ALA A 47 -30.50 -1.80 -24.02
N CYS A 48 -29.98 -1.70 -25.25
CA CYS A 48 -28.91 -0.75 -25.61
C CYS A 48 -29.23 0.69 -25.17
N ALA A 49 -30.50 1.10 -25.31
CA ALA A 49 -30.99 2.43 -24.94
C ALA A 49 -30.87 2.78 -23.45
N ALA A 50 -30.72 1.78 -22.56
CA ALA A 50 -30.53 2.02 -21.12
C ALA A 50 -29.18 2.67 -20.81
N CYS A 51 -28.16 2.42 -21.63
CA CYS A 51 -26.83 3.02 -21.52
C CYS A 51 -26.55 4.04 -22.64
N HIS A 52 -26.99 3.74 -23.87
CA HIS A 52 -26.74 4.54 -25.07
C HIS A 52 -28.01 5.26 -25.53
N GLN A 53 -28.16 6.53 -25.14
CA GLN A 53 -29.26 7.37 -25.63
C GLN A 53 -29.16 7.54 -27.16
N LEU A 54 -30.14 7.00 -27.88
CA LEU A 54 -30.25 7.09 -29.34
C LEU A 54 -30.42 8.56 -29.75
N GLY A 55 -29.42 9.12 -30.43
CA GLY A 55 -29.40 10.52 -30.91
C GLY A 55 -28.53 11.50 -30.12
N GLY A 56 -27.84 11.07 -29.05
CA GLY A 56 -26.92 11.91 -28.27
C GLY A 56 -25.43 11.71 -28.60
N ILE A 57 -24.61 12.75 -28.42
CA ILE A 57 -23.15 12.75 -28.68
C ILE A 57 -22.35 12.00 -27.58
N TYR A 58 -22.74 10.78 -27.26
CA TYR A 58 -22.10 9.96 -26.22
C TYR A 58 -21.65 8.61 -26.79
N SER A 59 -20.51 8.65 -27.50
CA SER A 59 -19.81 7.45 -27.98
C SER A 59 -19.31 6.55 -26.84
N ASP A 60 -19.12 7.09 -25.63
CA ASP A 60 -18.85 6.34 -24.40
C ASP A 60 -19.85 6.72 -23.28
N PRO A 61 -20.80 5.85 -22.92
CA PRO A 61 -21.78 6.12 -21.85
C PRO A 61 -21.16 6.15 -20.45
N ALA A 62 -19.92 5.66 -20.30
CA ALA A 62 -19.19 5.54 -19.05
C ALA A 62 -18.05 6.55 -18.90
N SER A 63 -18.03 7.60 -19.72
CA SER A 63 -17.02 8.66 -19.70
C SER A 63 -17.24 9.67 -18.58
N SER A 64 -16.16 10.18 -17.96
CA SER A 64 -16.25 11.33 -17.06
C SER A 64 -16.75 12.61 -17.75
N VAL A 65 -16.52 12.75 -19.06
CA VAL A 65 -16.85 13.95 -19.85
C VAL A 65 -18.35 14.21 -19.89
N ASN A 66 -19.17 13.15 -19.98
CA ASN A 66 -20.64 13.23 -19.92
C ASN A 66 -21.20 12.95 -18.51
N ARG A 67 -20.36 13.05 -17.47
CA ARG A 67 -20.71 12.71 -16.07
C ARG A 67 -21.31 11.31 -15.94
N VAL A 68 -20.81 10.36 -16.75
CA VAL A 68 -21.22 8.95 -16.81
C VAL A 68 -22.72 8.76 -16.96
N SER A 69 -23.35 9.57 -17.82
CA SER A 69 -24.82 9.65 -17.98
C SER A 69 -25.50 8.29 -18.19
N GLY A 70 -24.89 7.39 -18.96
CA GLY A 70 -25.41 6.03 -19.20
C GLY A 70 -25.18 5.04 -18.06
N CYS A 71 -24.43 5.40 -17.02
CA CYS A 71 -24.30 4.63 -15.78
C CYS A 71 -25.03 5.28 -14.59
N ALA A 72 -25.13 6.62 -14.59
CA ALA A 72 -25.63 7.41 -13.48
C ALA A 72 -27.08 7.08 -13.10
N GLY A 73 -27.95 6.71 -14.06
CA GLY A 73 -29.34 6.36 -13.79
C GLY A 73 -29.51 5.26 -12.72
N CYS A 74 -28.68 4.21 -12.79
CA CYS A 74 -28.67 3.08 -11.85
C CYS A 74 -27.58 3.18 -10.77
N HIS A 75 -26.57 4.03 -10.96
CA HIS A 75 -25.41 4.18 -10.07
C HIS A 75 -25.24 5.63 -9.59
N GLN A 76 -26.34 6.27 -9.20
CA GLN A 76 -26.45 7.69 -8.87
C GLN A 76 -25.39 8.18 -7.87
N GLU A 77 -25.10 7.39 -6.82
CA GLU A 77 -24.12 7.75 -5.78
C GLU A 77 -22.65 7.70 -6.23
N HIS A 78 -22.34 7.11 -7.40
CA HIS A 78 -20.96 6.84 -7.82
C HIS A 78 -20.34 7.92 -8.70
N GLY A 79 -21.13 8.79 -9.34
CA GLY A 79 -20.64 9.84 -10.24
C GLY A 79 -19.67 10.84 -9.62
N ARG A 80 -19.70 11.01 -8.28
CA ARG A 80 -18.77 11.88 -7.54
C ARG A 80 -17.32 11.38 -7.46
N ILE A 81 -17.03 10.15 -7.90
CA ILE A 81 -15.66 9.62 -7.95
C ILE A 81 -14.70 10.51 -8.75
N PHE A 82 -15.20 11.22 -9.78
CA PHE A 82 -14.41 12.12 -10.62
C PHE A 82 -14.08 13.47 -9.96
N ASP A 83 -14.74 13.81 -8.85
CA ASP A 83 -14.47 15.04 -8.08
C ASP A 83 -13.34 14.83 -7.05
N HIS A 84 -12.75 13.63 -7.00
CA HIS A 84 -11.79 13.19 -5.99
C HIS A 84 -10.40 12.86 -6.56
N ALA A 85 -9.45 12.55 -5.66
CA ALA A 85 -8.01 12.51 -5.96
C ALA A 85 -7.62 11.61 -7.14
N MET A 86 -8.34 10.51 -7.40
CA MET A 86 -8.07 9.58 -8.50
C MET A 86 -8.29 10.19 -9.90
N ALA A 87 -9.10 11.24 -10.01
CA ALA A 87 -9.34 11.97 -11.26
C ALA A 87 -8.72 13.38 -11.24
N THR A 88 -8.91 14.13 -10.15
CA THR A 88 -8.49 15.55 -10.10
C THR A 88 -6.98 15.71 -9.92
N ARG A 89 -6.35 14.87 -9.09
CA ARG A 89 -4.92 14.89 -8.73
C ARG A 89 -4.41 16.28 -8.30
N THR A 90 -5.26 17.02 -7.59
CA THR A 90 -5.01 18.40 -7.17
C THR A 90 -3.79 18.52 -6.25
N ALA A 91 -3.56 17.53 -5.37
CA ALA A 91 -2.40 17.54 -4.47
C ALA A 91 -1.07 17.40 -5.23
N GLU A 92 -1.02 16.48 -6.19
CA GLU A 92 0.15 16.24 -7.06
C GLU A 92 0.42 17.43 -7.98
N LYS A 93 -0.63 18.01 -8.59
CA LYS A 93 -0.54 19.23 -9.40
C LYS A 93 -0.01 20.41 -8.57
N ASN A 94 -0.53 20.61 -7.36
CA ASN A 94 -0.07 21.67 -6.44
C ASN A 94 1.34 21.41 -5.89
N PHE A 95 1.77 20.15 -5.79
CA PHE A 95 3.16 19.80 -5.50
C PHE A 95 4.07 20.19 -6.67
N VAL A 96 3.81 19.67 -7.87
CA VAL A 96 4.63 19.98 -9.05
C VAL A 96 4.69 21.49 -9.29
N LYS A 97 3.58 22.22 -9.22
CA LYS A 97 3.55 23.68 -9.41
C LYS A 97 4.49 24.44 -8.46
N ARG A 98 4.66 23.99 -7.20
CA ARG A 98 5.54 24.64 -6.22
C ARG A 98 6.99 24.13 -6.23
N SER A 99 7.24 22.95 -6.80
CA SER A 99 8.55 22.31 -6.91
C SER A 99 9.07 22.38 -8.35
N TYR A 100 9.00 21.29 -9.11
CA TYR A 100 9.56 21.14 -10.46
C TYR A 100 9.00 22.16 -11.47
N GLY A 101 7.76 22.61 -11.27
CA GLY A 101 7.07 23.61 -12.09
C GLY A 101 7.73 24.99 -12.12
N LYS A 102 8.65 25.28 -11.19
CA LYS A 102 9.51 26.46 -11.22
C LYS A 102 10.60 26.39 -12.29
N PHE A 103 10.95 25.18 -12.76
CA PHE A 103 12.01 24.92 -13.73
C PHE A 103 11.47 24.42 -15.08
N ASP A 104 10.35 23.70 -15.07
CA ASP A 104 9.57 23.36 -16.27
C ASP A 104 8.07 23.37 -15.94
N SER A 105 7.35 24.38 -16.43
CA SER A 105 5.89 24.51 -16.25
C SER A 105 5.10 23.34 -16.85
N ARG A 106 5.68 22.59 -17.80
CA ARG A 106 5.07 21.41 -18.42
C ARG A 106 5.39 20.10 -17.69
N PHE A 107 6.22 20.12 -16.63
CA PHE A 107 6.70 18.92 -15.93
C PHE A 107 5.59 17.93 -15.57
N PHE A 108 4.42 18.41 -15.11
CA PHE A 108 3.31 17.53 -14.74
C PHE A 108 2.76 16.74 -15.95
N THR A 109 2.54 17.43 -17.08
CA THR A 109 2.02 16.80 -18.30
C THR A 109 3.01 15.80 -18.87
N LYS A 110 4.31 16.13 -18.83
CA LYS A 110 5.41 15.27 -19.26
C LYS A 110 5.55 14.01 -18.40
N ASN A 111 5.72 14.18 -17.09
CA ASN A 111 6.19 13.13 -16.19
C ASN A 111 5.10 12.44 -15.36
N CYS A 112 3.89 12.99 -15.29
CA CYS A 112 2.88 12.54 -14.32
C CYS A 112 1.54 12.08 -14.91
N ASN A 113 1.31 12.17 -16.23
CA ASN A 113 -0.04 12.07 -16.80
C ASN A 113 -0.63 10.63 -16.94
N SER A 114 0.13 9.59 -16.61
CA SER A 114 -0.17 8.18 -16.96
C SER A 114 -1.24 7.47 -16.13
N CYS A 115 -1.70 8.04 -15.01
CA CYS A 115 -2.60 7.37 -14.05
C CYS A 115 -3.63 8.36 -13.49
N HIS A 116 -4.73 8.58 -14.22
CA HIS A 116 -5.91 9.28 -13.70
C HIS A 116 -7.18 8.66 -14.30
N VAL A 117 -8.26 8.59 -13.52
CA VAL A 117 -9.52 7.96 -13.94
C VAL A 117 -10.28 8.89 -14.88
N THR A 118 -10.57 8.40 -16.07
CA THR A 118 -11.25 9.06 -17.19
C THR A 118 -12.68 8.55 -17.40
N GLY A 119 -13.01 7.36 -16.89
CA GLY A 119 -14.36 6.77 -16.95
C GLY A 119 -14.52 5.52 -16.09
N CYS A 120 -15.73 4.99 -15.95
CA CYS A 120 -15.98 3.78 -15.15
C CYS A 120 -15.27 2.54 -15.74
N ARG A 121 -15.11 2.49 -17.06
CA ARG A 121 -14.51 1.36 -17.79
C ARG A 121 -13.03 1.14 -17.45
N ASP A 122 -12.33 2.16 -16.94
CA ASP A 122 -10.93 2.08 -16.48
C ASP A 122 -10.72 1.02 -15.39
N CYS A 123 -11.74 0.72 -14.60
CA CYS A 123 -11.73 -0.36 -13.61
C CYS A 123 -12.68 -1.51 -13.94
N HIS A 124 -13.81 -1.24 -14.61
CA HIS A 124 -14.86 -2.23 -14.83
C HIS A 124 -14.70 -3.06 -16.12
N GLY A 125 -13.72 -2.75 -16.97
CA GLY A 125 -13.45 -3.45 -18.22
C GLY A 125 -14.04 -2.75 -19.46
N SER A 126 -13.84 -3.36 -20.63
CA SER A 126 -14.22 -2.80 -21.93
C SER A 126 -15.48 -3.44 -22.53
N GLY A 127 -16.11 -2.74 -23.49
CA GLY A 127 -17.36 -3.17 -24.13
C GLY A 127 -18.51 -3.33 -23.13
N HIS A 128 -19.39 -4.30 -23.41
CA HIS A 128 -20.54 -4.64 -22.53
C HIS A 128 -20.16 -5.60 -21.39
N ALA A 129 -18.90 -6.05 -21.30
CA ALA A 129 -18.41 -6.96 -20.26
C ALA A 129 -18.05 -6.21 -18.96
N VAL A 130 -18.95 -5.32 -18.52
CA VAL A 130 -18.80 -4.49 -17.32
C VAL A 130 -18.93 -5.38 -16.07
N THR A 131 -17.80 -5.65 -15.43
CA THR A 131 -17.68 -6.57 -14.29
C THR A 131 -17.14 -5.86 -13.04
N ARG A 132 -17.14 -6.53 -11.89
CA ARG A 132 -16.52 -5.99 -10.67
C ARG A 132 -14.98 -6.06 -10.81
N PRO A 133 -14.23 -4.96 -10.59
CA PRO A 133 -12.77 -4.97 -10.65
C PRO A 133 -12.18 -6.01 -9.70
N ALA A 134 -11.18 -6.75 -10.17
CA ALA A 134 -10.31 -7.53 -9.32
C ALA A 134 -9.09 -6.70 -8.91
N VAL A 135 -8.15 -7.30 -8.17
CA VAL A 135 -6.95 -6.61 -7.68
C VAL A 135 -6.06 -6.14 -8.84
N LYS A 136 -6.02 -6.87 -9.96
CA LYS A 136 -5.14 -6.56 -11.10
C LYS A 136 -5.50 -5.24 -11.80
N GLU A 137 -6.79 -4.91 -11.90
CA GLU A 137 -7.29 -3.67 -12.49
C GLU A 137 -6.86 -2.47 -11.64
N CYS A 138 -7.04 -2.53 -10.31
CA CYS A 138 -6.54 -1.49 -9.40
C CYS A 138 -5.02 -1.29 -9.55
N GLN A 139 -4.28 -2.40 -9.68
CA GLN A 139 -2.82 -2.45 -9.79
C GLN A 139 -2.25 -2.05 -11.16
N LEU A 140 -3.08 -1.62 -12.12
CA LEU A 140 -2.62 -0.89 -13.31
C LEU A 140 -2.08 0.49 -12.92
N CYS A 141 -2.75 1.18 -11.99
CA CYS A 141 -2.38 2.51 -11.50
C CYS A 141 -1.80 2.50 -10.08
N HIS A 142 -2.32 1.64 -9.19
CA HIS A 142 -1.86 1.51 -7.81
C HIS A 142 -0.60 0.63 -7.72
N LYS A 143 0.52 1.17 -8.17
CA LYS A 143 1.80 0.47 -8.34
C LYS A 143 3.01 1.34 -8.01
N GLY A 144 4.21 0.74 -8.10
CA GLY A 144 5.46 1.45 -7.82
C GLY A 144 5.54 1.83 -6.34
N TYR A 145 5.87 3.10 -6.08
CA TYR A 145 5.84 3.67 -4.73
C TYR A 145 4.45 4.18 -4.31
N TYR A 146 3.41 4.07 -5.14
CA TYR A 146 2.03 4.22 -4.69
C TYR A 146 1.51 2.89 -4.12
N THR A 147 0.76 2.97 -3.02
CA THR A 147 0.22 1.78 -2.33
C THR A 147 -0.73 1.00 -3.23
N GLY A 148 -0.53 -0.32 -3.30
CA GLY A 148 -1.35 -1.29 -4.03
C GLY A 148 -0.57 -2.51 -4.50
N TRP A 149 0.66 -2.35 -5.01
CA TRP A 149 1.52 -3.48 -5.43
C TRP A 149 2.10 -4.26 -4.25
N ASP A 150 2.36 -3.55 -3.14
CA ASP A 150 2.74 -4.09 -1.84
C ASP A 150 1.73 -5.14 -1.32
N TYR A 151 0.42 -4.90 -1.52
CA TYR A 151 -0.66 -5.85 -1.20
C TYR A 151 -0.43 -7.24 -1.81
N SER A 152 0.02 -7.28 -3.06
CA SER A 152 0.32 -8.52 -3.80
C SER A 152 1.76 -9.03 -3.63
N GLY A 153 2.55 -8.45 -2.72
CA GLY A 153 3.95 -8.86 -2.51
C GLY A 153 4.87 -8.42 -3.65
N ARG A 154 4.66 -7.24 -4.23
CA ARG A 154 5.50 -6.69 -5.32
C ARG A 154 6.12 -5.37 -4.88
N ALA A 155 7.44 -5.34 -4.74
CA ALA A 155 8.20 -4.12 -4.50
C ALA A 155 8.84 -3.58 -5.80
N PRO A 156 9.02 -2.26 -5.94
CA PRO A 156 9.77 -1.70 -7.06
C PRO A 156 11.23 -2.16 -7.05
N ARG A 157 11.78 -2.35 -8.25
CA ARG A 157 13.22 -2.57 -8.47
C ARG A 157 13.95 -1.25 -8.63
N GLU A 158 15.27 -1.25 -8.42
CA GLU A 158 16.14 -0.12 -8.76
C GLU A 158 16.04 0.27 -10.24
N ASP A 159 16.11 1.58 -10.53
CA ASP A 159 15.87 2.11 -11.89
C ASP A 159 16.96 1.73 -12.90
N ASN A 160 18.15 1.33 -12.46
CA ASN A 160 19.19 0.88 -13.37
C ASN A 160 18.78 -0.40 -14.11
N MET A 161 18.94 -0.41 -15.44
CA MET A 161 18.46 -1.51 -16.31
C MET A 161 19.03 -2.88 -15.94
N ARG A 162 20.22 -2.95 -15.31
CA ARG A 162 20.79 -4.23 -14.81
C ARG A 162 19.87 -4.97 -13.84
N TYR A 163 18.99 -4.24 -13.15
CA TYR A 163 18.04 -4.78 -12.20
C TYR A 163 16.66 -5.07 -12.79
N GLN A 164 16.35 -4.56 -13.99
CA GLN A 164 15.05 -4.67 -14.66
C GLN A 164 14.89 -6.05 -15.33
N ARG A 165 14.90 -7.11 -14.50
CA ARG A 165 14.97 -8.52 -14.94
C ARG A 165 13.98 -9.42 -14.20
N GLY A 166 13.60 -10.52 -14.84
CA GLY A 166 12.69 -11.52 -14.32
C GLY A 166 11.23 -11.27 -14.71
N ILE A 167 10.29 -11.79 -13.91
CA ILE A 167 8.85 -11.69 -14.20
C ILE A 167 8.42 -10.22 -14.23
N ALA A 168 7.75 -9.83 -15.31
CA ALA A 168 7.07 -8.55 -15.45
C ALA A 168 5.55 -8.72 -15.27
N VAL A 169 4.91 -7.76 -14.62
CA VAL A 169 3.45 -7.62 -14.57
C VAL A 169 3.11 -6.22 -15.07
N ASN A 170 2.15 -6.10 -15.98
CA ASN A 170 1.76 -4.83 -16.61
C ASN A 170 2.96 -4.07 -17.21
N GLY A 171 3.90 -4.79 -17.83
CA GLY A 171 5.11 -4.25 -18.45
C GLY A 171 6.26 -3.92 -17.49
N GLU A 172 6.11 -4.16 -16.18
CA GLU A 172 7.10 -3.75 -15.18
C GLU A 172 7.62 -4.92 -14.34
N THR A 173 8.94 -5.00 -14.19
CA THR A 173 9.60 -6.00 -13.34
C THR A 173 9.58 -5.58 -11.87
N PHE A 174 9.53 -6.55 -10.94
CA PHE A 174 9.41 -6.30 -9.50
C PHE A 174 10.30 -7.22 -8.66
N LEU A 175 10.57 -6.80 -7.42
CA LEU A 175 11.09 -7.66 -6.36
C LEU A 175 9.90 -8.40 -5.74
N LYS A 176 9.97 -9.74 -5.70
CA LYS A 176 8.97 -10.58 -5.04
C LYS A 176 9.18 -10.47 -3.53
N MET A 177 8.18 -9.96 -2.83
CA MET A 177 8.13 -9.77 -1.39
C MET A 177 7.03 -10.64 -0.76
N LEU A 178 6.91 -10.61 0.57
CA LEU A 178 5.81 -11.24 1.29
C LEU A 178 4.50 -10.47 1.02
N PRO A 179 3.46 -11.06 0.39
CA PRO A 179 2.16 -10.40 0.19
C PRO A 179 1.39 -10.24 1.50
N ASP A 180 0.42 -9.33 1.52
CA ASP A 180 -0.50 -9.14 2.64
C ASP A 180 -1.27 -10.44 2.96
N VAL A 181 -1.51 -10.71 4.24
CA VAL A 181 -2.25 -11.90 4.67
C VAL A 181 -3.69 -11.91 4.15
N HIS A 182 -4.31 -10.74 3.94
CA HIS A 182 -5.65 -10.64 3.37
C HIS A 182 -5.65 -10.92 1.86
N TYR A 183 -4.64 -10.46 1.13
CA TYR A 183 -4.46 -10.81 -0.28
C TYR A 183 -4.26 -12.33 -0.43
N SER A 184 -3.43 -12.92 0.43
CA SER A 184 -3.21 -14.37 0.48
C SER A 184 -4.47 -15.16 0.84
N ALA A 185 -5.41 -14.55 1.56
CA ALA A 185 -6.74 -15.09 1.85
C ALA A 185 -7.78 -14.81 0.74
N GLY A 186 -7.38 -14.26 -0.41
CA GLY A 186 -8.26 -13.97 -1.55
C GLY A 186 -9.10 -12.69 -1.42
N MET A 187 -8.81 -11.82 -0.44
CA MET A 187 -9.52 -10.56 -0.27
C MET A 187 -9.14 -9.56 -1.38
N SER A 188 -10.13 -8.78 -1.84
CA SER A 188 -9.94 -7.76 -2.87
C SER A 188 -9.81 -6.37 -2.25
N CYS A 189 -9.20 -5.42 -2.98
CA CYS A 189 -9.11 -4.02 -2.54
C CYS A 189 -10.48 -3.44 -2.16
N GLY A 190 -11.53 -3.79 -2.91
CA GLY A 190 -12.91 -3.35 -2.69
C GLY A 190 -13.57 -3.86 -1.41
N SER A 191 -12.94 -4.78 -0.67
CA SER A 191 -13.37 -5.21 0.67
C SER A 191 -13.10 -4.15 1.74
N CYS A 192 -12.04 -3.35 1.55
CA CYS A 192 -11.73 -2.18 2.38
C CYS A 192 -12.12 -0.87 1.69
N HIS A 193 -12.00 -0.77 0.36
CA HIS A 193 -12.28 0.43 -0.43
C HIS A 193 -13.55 0.24 -1.29
N SER A 194 -14.74 0.25 -0.66
CA SER A 194 -16.01 0.13 -1.39
C SER A 194 -16.24 1.32 -2.34
N MET A 195 -17.01 1.12 -3.42
CA MET A 195 -17.34 2.20 -4.36
C MET A 195 -18.01 3.40 -3.68
N SER A 196 -18.91 3.18 -2.73
CA SER A 196 -19.53 4.24 -1.93
C SER A 196 -18.51 5.03 -1.08
N SER A 197 -17.45 4.38 -0.57
CA SER A 197 -16.36 5.12 0.10
C SER A 197 -15.50 5.92 -0.88
N LEU A 198 -15.22 5.38 -2.07
CA LEU A 198 -14.41 6.04 -3.10
C LEU A 198 -15.15 7.23 -3.73
N SER A 199 -16.45 7.11 -4.02
CA SER A 199 -17.26 8.20 -4.57
C SER A 199 -17.55 9.33 -3.59
N GLN A 200 -17.24 9.13 -2.30
CA GLN A 200 -17.30 10.15 -1.26
C GLN A 200 -15.90 10.62 -0.81
N GLY A 201 -14.83 10.21 -1.51
CA GLY A 201 -13.46 10.61 -1.23
C GLY A 201 -12.89 10.06 0.09
N ARG A 202 -13.57 9.09 0.71
CA ARG A 202 -13.14 8.47 1.97
C ARG A 202 -11.95 7.54 1.69
N LYS A 203 -10.95 7.55 2.59
CA LYS A 203 -9.76 6.69 2.48
C LYS A 203 -10.09 5.18 2.57
N SER A 204 -11.17 4.80 3.26
CA SER A 204 -11.62 3.41 3.44
C SER A 204 -13.10 3.37 3.86
N SER A 205 -13.77 2.24 3.59
CA SER A 205 -15.08 1.85 4.13
C SER A 205 -15.00 0.99 5.39
N LYS A 206 -13.82 0.43 5.70
CA LYS A 206 -13.58 -0.43 6.88
C LYS A 206 -12.28 -0.09 7.61
N LYS A 207 -12.29 -0.28 8.94
CA LYS A 207 -11.12 -0.20 9.83
C LYS A 207 -10.77 -1.60 10.34
N CYS A 208 -9.57 -1.77 10.89
CA CYS A 208 -9.10 -3.07 11.41
C CYS A 208 -10.07 -3.66 12.45
N LEU A 209 -10.56 -2.83 13.38
CA LEU A 209 -11.46 -3.24 14.45
C LEU A 209 -12.90 -3.54 14.00
N ASP A 210 -13.28 -3.21 12.76
CA ASP A 210 -14.60 -3.57 12.21
C ASP A 210 -14.69 -5.07 11.88
N CYS A 211 -13.54 -5.75 11.80
CA CYS A 211 -13.43 -7.18 11.48
C CYS A 211 -12.60 -7.99 12.49
N HIS A 212 -11.69 -7.34 13.24
CA HIS A 212 -10.75 -8.01 14.13
C HIS A 212 -10.92 -7.55 15.58
N THR A 213 -11.19 -8.50 16.48
CA THR A 213 -11.13 -8.29 17.93
C THR A 213 -9.71 -8.61 18.43
N PRO A 214 -8.94 -7.64 18.95
CA PRO A 214 -7.58 -7.88 19.44
C PRO A 214 -7.58 -8.85 20.62
N SER A 215 -6.93 -10.01 20.46
CA SER A 215 -6.87 -11.00 21.54
C SER A 215 -5.98 -10.53 22.68
N LEU A 216 -6.50 -10.54 23.90
CA LEU A 216 -5.74 -10.28 25.13
C LEU A 216 -4.64 -11.31 25.39
N ASN A 217 -4.60 -12.45 24.69
CA ASN A 217 -3.49 -13.41 24.82
C ASN A 217 -2.19 -12.90 24.19
N VAL A 218 -2.25 -11.84 23.36
CA VAL A 218 -1.09 -11.12 22.84
C VAL A 218 -0.70 -10.03 23.84
N ILE A 219 0.54 -10.07 24.33
CA ILE A 219 1.05 -9.15 25.37
C ILE A 219 0.93 -7.70 24.91
N GLU A 220 1.24 -7.43 23.65
CA GLU A 220 1.18 -6.11 23.05
C GLU A 220 -0.23 -5.50 23.07
N HIS A 221 -1.29 -6.32 22.98
CA HIS A 221 -2.68 -5.86 23.07
C HIS A 221 -3.13 -5.55 24.51
N LYS A 222 -2.48 -6.12 25.53
CA LYS A 222 -2.77 -5.79 26.94
C LYS A 222 -2.27 -4.40 27.34
N ILE A 223 -1.36 -3.82 26.56
CA ILE A 223 -0.76 -2.51 26.85
C ILE A 223 -1.69 -1.44 26.29
N ALA A 224 -2.47 -0.79 27.16
CA ALA A 224 -3.45 0.24 26.78
C ALA A 224 -2.85 1.33 25.86
N ALA A 225 -1.63 1.79 26.17
CA ALA A 225 -0.91 2.77 25.35
C ALA A 225 -0.66 2.31 23.90
N HIS A 226 -0.53 1.01 23.62
CA HIS A 226 -0.44 0.51 22.24
C HIS A 226 -1.79 0.64 21.54
N MET A 227 -2.87 0.16 22.17
CA MET A 227 -4.22 0.18 21.59
C MET A 227 -4.74 1.62 21.37
N GLU A 228 -4.45 2.52 22.30
CA GLU A 228 -4.84 3.93 22.24
C GLU A 228 -3.99 4.74 21.27
N ARG A 229 -2.66 4.58 21.29
CA ARG A 229 -1.73 5.55 20.69
C ARG A 229 -1.07 5.08 19.40
N LEU A 230 -1.21 3.82 19.00
CA LEU A 230 -0.73 3.31 17.72
C LEU A 230 -1.90 3.12 16.74
N GLU A 231 -1.58 3.14 15.46
CA GLU A 231 -2.37 2.45 14.44
C GLU A 231 -2.03 0.95 14.46
N CYS A 232 -3.01 0.06 14.24
CA CYS A 232 -2.76 -1.39 14.22
C CYS A 232 -1.64 -1.76 13.21
N TYR A 233 -1.64 -1.09 12.06
CA TYR A 233 -0.65 -1.27 11.00
C TYR A 233 0.73 -0.67 11.29
N ALA A 234 0.93 0.07 12.40
CA ALA A 234 2.28 0.41 12.87
C ALA A 234 3.05 -0.81 13.39
N CYS A 235 2.32 -1.83 13.86
CA CYS A 235 2.87 -3.07 14.40
C CYS A 235 2.77 -4.23 13.39
N HIS A 236 1.68 -4.27 12.61
CA HIS A 236 1.35 -5.38 11.71
C HIS A 236 1.82 -5.24 10.25
N SER A 237 2.21 -4.06 9.77
CA SER A 237 2.81 -3.93 8.42
C SER A 237 4.26 -4.41 8.45
N SER A 238 4.54 -5.50 7.74
CA SER A 238 5.83 -6.19 7.78
C SER A 238 6.94 -5.47 7.00
N TRP A 239 6.60 -4.82 5.89
CA TRP A 239 7.52 -4.05 5.06
C TRP A 239 6.80 -2.92 4.33
N ALA A 240 7.53 -2.02 3.67
CA ALA A 240 6.93 -1.07 2.73
C ALA A 240 7.92 -0.61 1.65
N PRO A 241 7.42 -0.25 0.44
CA PRO A 241 8.23 0.41 -0.56
C PRO A 241 8.56 1.83 -0.12
N GLN A 242 9.86 2.07 0.11
CA GLN A 242 10.43 3.34 0.52
C GLN A 242 11.46 3.80 -0.53
N GLU A 243 11.39 5.07 -0.92
CA GLU A 243 12.31 5.69 -1.86
C GLU A 243 12.92 6.94 -1.22
N TYR A 244 14.24 6.97 -1.11
CA TYR A 244 14.98 8.05 -0.48
C TYR A 244 15.73 8.83 -1.56
N GLY A 245 15.50 10.15 -1.61
CA GLY A 245 16.10 11.07 -2.57
C GLY A 245 15.72 10.75 -4.02
N SER A 246 14.52 11.16 -4.46
CA SER A 246 14.06 11.06 -5.85
C SER A 246 14.66 12.19 -6.68
N PHE A 247 15.57 11.86 -7.60
CA PHE A 247 16.17 12.80 -8.54
C PHE A 247 15.39 12.84 -9.85
N PHE A 248 15.18 14.05 -10.38
CA PHE A 248 14.79 14.26 -11.77
C PHE A 248 15.89 15.03 -12.49
N LEU A 249 16.51 14.37 -13.47
CA LEU A 249 17.58 14.90 -14.30
C LEU A 249 16.97 15.37 -15.63
N ARG A 250 17.15 16.65 -15.98
CA ARG A 250 16.67 17.20 -17.25
C ARG A 250 17.81 17.34 -18.25
N PHE A 251 17.61 16.76 -19.43
CA PHE A 251 18.51 16.77 -20.57
C PHE A 251 17.93 17.65 -21.67
N ARG A 252 18.63 18.74 -22.02
CA ARG A 252 18.29 19.59 -23.18
C ARG A 252 18.92 19.08 -24.48
N ASP A 253 20.06 18.41 -24.36
CA ASP A 253 20.66 17.59 -25.40
C ASP A 253 20.50 16.11 -25.01
N LEU A 254 19.77 15.36 -25.82
CA LEU A 254 19.46 13.96 -25.54
C LEU A 254 20.69 13.05 -25.69
N LYS A 255 21.73 13.44 -26.43
CA LYS A 255 22.97 12.64 -26.53
C LYS A 255 23.66 12.48 -25.18
N GLN A 256 23.56 13.50 -24.32
CA GLN A 256 24.12 13.47 -22.96
C GLN A 256 23.42 12.43 -22.05
N LYS A 257 22.27 11.91 -22.47
CA LYS A 257 21.49 10.89 -21.76
C LYS A 257 21.97 9.46 -22.05
N GLU A 258 22.69 9.24 -23.14
CA GLU A 258 23.12 7.90 -23.61
C GLU A 258 24.05 7.19 -22.61
N GLY A 259 24.83 7.94 -21.83
CA GLY A 259 25.69 7.39 -20.76
C GLY A 259 24.94 6.83 -19.53
N PHE A 260 23.62 7.04 -19.44
CA PHE A 260 22.82 6.64 -18.27
C PHE A 260 22.05 5.35 -18.53
N ASN A 261 22.51 4.25 -17.95
CA ASN A 261 21.85 2.94 -18.03
C ASN A 261 20.62 2.82 -17.09
N LEU A 262 19.68 3.75 -17.22
CA LEU A 262 18.47 3.88 -16.41
C LEU A 262 17.20 3.56 -17.22
N LYS A 263 16.16 3.07 -16.53
CA LYS A 263 14.81 2.90 -17.06
C LYS A 263 14.29 4.23 -17.59
N GLN A 264 13.78 4.20 -18.81
CA GLN A 264 13.27 5.40 -19.46
C GLN A 264 11.94 5.85 -18.85
N GLY A 265 11.80 7.17 -18.66
CA GLY A 265 10.55 7.81 -18.25
C GLY A 265 9.58 8.02 -19.41
N PRO A 266 8.40 8.61 -19.14
CA PRO A 266 7.40 8.91 -20.17
C PRO A 266 7.79 10.06 -21.12
N ASP A 267 8.71 10.94 -20.70
CA ASP A 267 9.19 12.09 -21.48
C ASP A 267 10.69 11.94 -21.79
N PRO A 268 11.14 12.17 -23.03
CA PRO A 268 12.52 11.96 -23.42
C PRO A 268 13.51 12.95 -22.79
N GLU A 269 13.10 14.17 -22.44
CA GLU A 269 13.98 15.17 -21.77
C GLU A 269 14.37 14.73 -20.35
N TYR A 270 13.69 13.75 -19.75
CA TYR A 270 13.88 13.39 -18.34
C TYR A 270 14.48 11.99 -18.13
N LEU A 271 15.26 11.87 -17.06
CA LEU A 271 15.47 10.62 -16.33
C LEU A 271 15.12 10.81 -14.87
N SER A 272 14.64 9.74 -14.25
CA SER A 272 14.41 9.64 -12.80
C SER A 272 15.26 8.53 -12.21
N THR A 273 15.78 8.75 -11.00
CA THR A 273 16.43 7.72 -10.17
C THR A 273 16.22 8.04 -8.69
N ALA A 274 16.43 7.07 -7.82
CA ALA A 274 16.53 7.27 -6.38
C ALA A 274 18.01 7.30 -5.93
N TYR A 275 18.29 7.86 -4.75
CA TYR A 275 19.56 7.62 -4.04
C TYR A 275 19.57 6.21 -3.44
N LEU A 276 18.45 5.82 -2.83
CA LEU A 276 18.30 4.52 -2.16
C LEU A 276 16.84 4.06 -2.18
N ARG A 277 16.61 2.78 -2.47
CA ARG A 277 15.30 2.14 -2.27
C ARG A 277 15.39 1.09 -1.16
N MET A 278 14.47 1.14 -0.20
CA MET A 278 14.36 0.16 0.88
C MET A 278 13.00 -0.54 0.86
N GLN A 279 13.01 -1.80 1.28
CA GLN A 279 11.86 -2.71 1.26
C GLN A 279 11.73 -3.46 2.60
N ASP A 280 12.26 -2.87 3.67
CA ASP A 280 12.15 -3.31 5.05
C ASP A 280 10.92 -2.68 5.73
N ALA A 281 10.82 -2.81 7.04
CA ALA A 281 9.74 -2.19 7.80
C ALA A 281 9.88 -0.64 7.74
N PRO A 282 8.81 0.12 7.44
CA PRO A 282 8.90 1.57 7.27
C PRO A 282 9.11 2.34 8.59
N PRO A 283 9.85 3.47 8.61
CA PRO A 283 9.92 4.38 9.75
C PRO A 283 8.56 4.77 10.33
N LEU A 284 8.56 5.19 11.59
CA LEU A 284 7.38 5.57 12.34
C LEU A 284 7.40 7.06 12.67
N GLY A 285 6.23 7.68 12.60
CA GLY A 285 5.98 9.07 13.02
C GLY A 285 4.59 9.18 13.63
N ILE A 286 4.12 10.40 13.79
CA ILE A 286 2.77 10.70 14.30
C ILE A 286 1.91 11.13 13.12
N ASN A 287 0.68 10.61 13.00
CA ASN A 287 -0.25 10.98 11.93
C ASN A 287 -1.19 12.14 12.32
N ASP A 288 -2.04 12.55 11.37
CA ASP A 288 -3.11 13.54 11.50
C ASP A 288 -4.10 13.28 12.66
N ARG A 289 -4.15 12.04 13.18
CA ARG A 289 -4.96 11.64 14.36
C ARG A 289 -4.16 11.55 15.67
N GLY A 290 -2.92 12.01 15.70
CA GLY A 290 -2.04 11.96 16.88
C GLY A 290 -1.47 10.57 17.21
N LYS A 291 -1.75 9.56 16.37
CA LYS A 291 -1.32 8.16 16.58
C LYS A 291 0.02 7.87 15.90
N VAL A 292 0.80 6.99 16.52
CA VAL A 292 2.02 6.41 15.94
C VAL A 292 1.63 5.57 14.73
N SER A 293 2.21 5.89 13.58
CA SER A 293 1.86 5.35 12.26
C SER A 293 3.14 5.19 11.43
N PRO A 294 3.20 4.23 10.50
CA PRO A 294 4.18 4.23 9.43
C PRO A 294 4.19 5.57 8.71
N ILE A 295 5.38 6.11 8.53
CA ILE A 295 5.70 7.22 7.65
C ILE A 295 6.66 6.73 6.58
N ARG A 296 6.67 7.41 5.44
CA ARG A 296 7.66 7.21 4.37
C ARG A 296 8.04 8.54 3.77
N PRO A 297 9.18 8.64 3.07
CA PRO A 297 9.38 9.68 2.08
C PRO A 297 8.19 9.69 1.11
N GLN A 298 7.61 10.87 0.87
CA GLN A 298 6.64 11.07 -0.21
C GLN A 298 7.30 11.82 -1.36
N PHE A 299 7.97 12.93 -1.04
CA PHE A 299 8.71 13.77 -1.98
C PHE A 299 9.97 14.31 -1.28
N ILE A 300 11.00 13.48 -1.16
CA ILE A 300 12.36 13.96 -0.95
C ILE A 300 12.95 14.18 -2.35
N SER A 301 12.70 15.36 -2.90
CA SER A 301 12.74 15.64 -4.32
C SER A 301 13.94 16.50 -4.68
N TYR A 302 14.77 16.00 -5.58
CA TYR A 302 15.94 16.68 -6.13
C TYR A 302 15.77 16.95 -7.63
N TYR A 303 16.38 18.03 -8.11
CA TYR A 303 16.39 18.42 -9.51
C TYR A 303 17.78 18.87 -9.97
N THR A 304 18.15 18.46 -11.18
CA THR A 304 19.36 18.91 -11.87
C THR A 304 19.03 19.15 -13.34
N ASP A 305 19.33 20.36 -13.85
CA ASP A 305 19.41 20.61 -15.29
C ASP A 305 20.84 20.30 -15.75
N ILE A 306 21.01 19.25 -16.55
CA ILE A 306 22.33 18.69 -16.88
C ILE A 306 23.17 19.66 -17.71
N MET A 307 22.54 20.50 -18.53
CA MET A 307 23.24 21.54 -19.30
C MET A 307 23.74 22.65 -18.38
N THR A 308 22.94 23.06 -17.40
CA THR A 308 23.34 24.06 -16.39
C THR A 308 24.43 23.51 -15.46
N ALA A 309 24.30 22.29 -14.97
CA ALA A 309 25.28 21.62 -14.10
C ALA A 309 26.69 21.54 -14.74
N ARG A 310 26.76 21.05 -15.99
CA ARG A 310 28.02 20.99 -16.77
C ARG A 310 28.71 22.35 -16.95
N ASN A 311 27.95 23.45 -16.85
CA ASN A 311 28.45 24.82 -16.92
C ASN A 311 28.66 25.45 -15.52
N LYS A 312 29.03 24.65 -14.51
CA LYS A 312 29.25 25.05 -13.11
C LYS A 312 28.00 25.58 -12.39
N GLY A 313 26.80 25.29 -12.91
CA GLY A 313 25.55 25.55 -12.22
C GLY A 313 25.26 24.53 -11.12
N PRO A 314 24.16 24.71 -10.35
CA PRO A 314 23.84 23.84 -9.22
C PRO A 314 23.42 22.43 -9.67
N GLU A 315 23.96 21.43 -8.99
CA GLU A 315 23.48 20.05 -9.01
C GLU A 315 22.62 19.77 -7.78
N ASN A 316 21.80 18.72 -7.84
CA ASN A 316 21.07 18.17 -6.70
C ASN A 316 20.31 19.23 -5.88
N THR A 317 19.59 20.12 -6.59
CA THR A 317 18.82 21.18 -5.93
C THR A 317 17.62 20.55 -5.22
N LEU A 318 17.60 20.63 -3.89
CA LEU A 318 16.49 20.14 -3.06
C LEU A 318 15.24 21.00 -3.29
N LEU A 319 14.17 20.39 -3.80
CA LEU A 319 12.89 21.05 -4.04
C LEU A 319 11.87 20.80 -2.92
N ALA A 320 11.98 19.67 -2.24
CA ALA A 320 11.16 19.29 -1.08
C ALA A 320 11.81 18.16 -0.28
N ALA A 321 11.58 18.14 1.03
CA ALA A 321 11.91 17.03 1.92
C ALA A 321 10.64 16.61 2.70
N GLU A 322 9.66 16.12 1.96
CA GLU A 322 8.30 15.85 2.44
C GLU A 322 8.07 14.35 2.67
N TRP A 323 7.72 14.02 3.91
CA TRP A 323 7.32 12.70 4.39
C TRP A 323 5.81 12.61 4.56
N ARG A 324 5.25 11.40 4.60
CA ARG A 324 3.81 11.18 4.78
C ARG A 324 3.52 9.99 5.68
N ALA A 325 2.62 10.16 6.63
CA ALA A 325 1.98 9.06 7.36
C ALA A 325 1.00 8.29 6.44
N PHE A 326 1.17 6.98 6.35
CA PHE A 326 0.45 6.12 5.41
C PHE A 326 0.19 4.73 6.00
N PHE A 327 -0.59 3.92 5.27
CA PHE A 327 -0.84 2.52 5.58
C PHE A 327 -0.16 1.64 4.51
N PRO A 328 0.93 0.93 4.83
CA PRO A 328 1.51 -0.09 3.96
C PRO A 328 0.61 -1.33 3.94
N HIS A 329 0.25 -1.79 2.74
CA HIS A 329 -0.64 -2.92 2.53
C HIS A 329 0.16 -4.23 2.60
N THR A 330 0.78 -4.48 3.75
CA THR A 330 1.71 -5.60 3.99
C THR A 330 1.43 -6.26 5.34
N VAL A 331 0.15 -6.26 5.72
CA VAL A 331 -0.35 -6.73 7.02
C VAL A 331 -0.04 -8.20 7.20
N GLN A 332 0.55 -8.55 8.34
CA GLN A 332 0.87 -9.92 8.74
C GLN A 332 0.27 -10.26 10.10
N ARG A 333 0.18 -11.57 10.36
CA ARG A 333 -0.14 -12.11 11.70
C ARG A 333 1.01 -11.88 12.68
N GLY A 334 2.25 -11.96 12.19
CA GLY A 334 3.44 -11.56 12.94
C GLY A 334 3.58 -10.04 12.99
N THR A 335 4.35 -9.55 13.97
CA THR A 335 4.61 -8.13 14.19
C THR A 335 6.10 -7.88 14.32
N VAL A 336 6.51 -6.61 14.26
CA VAL A 336 7.82 -6.20 14.77
C VAL A 336 7.98 -6.55 16.26
N THR A 337 9.22 -6.72 16.71
CA THR A 337 9.58 -6.96 18.11
C THR A 337 9.67 -5.65 18.90
N CYS A 338 9.79 -5.73 20.23
CA CYS A 338 9.80 -4.56 21.12
C CYS A 338 10.95 -3.61 20.79
N GLU A 339 12.16 -4.14 20.62
CA GLU A 339 13.39 -3.41 20.34
C GLU A 339 13.35 -2.66 19.00
N GLN A 340 12.61 -3.15 18.00
CA GLN A 340 12.41 -2.46 16.71
C GLN A 340 11.64 -1.13 16.83
N CYS A 341 11.01 -0.87 17.96
CA CYS A 341 10.41 0.43 18.28
C CYS A 341 11.06 1.09 19.50
N HIS A 342 11.28 0.37 20.59
CA HIS A 342 11.79 0.95 21.84
C HIS A 342 13.30 1.23 21.82
N GLU A 343 14.07 0.55 20.97
CA GLU A 343 15.55 0.57 21.01
C GLU A 343 16.17 0.89 19.64
N ASN A 344 15.35 1.34 18.69
CA ASN A 344 15.74 1.69 17.32
C ASN A 344 15.46 3.19 17.06
N PRO A 345 16.40 4.11 17.31
CA PRO A 345 16.18 5.54 17.07
C PRO A 345 16.06 5.89 15.57
N ARG A 346 16.72 5.12 14.69
CA ARG A 346 16.59 5.25 13.23
C ARG A 346 15.15 5.03 12.77
N ARG A 347 14.38 4.18 13.47
CA ARG A 347 12.92 4.00 13.28
C ARG A 347 12.15 5.32 13.29
N PHE A 348 12.62 6.32 14.00
CA PHE A 348 11.96 7.61 14.22
C PHE A 348 12.71 8.80 13.59
N LEU A 349 13.68 8.54 12.69
CA LEU A 349 14.59 9.53 12.10
C LEU A 349 15.40 10.27 13.18
N LEU A 350 15.86 9.54 14.20
CA LEU A 350 16.74 10.04 15.25
C LEU A 350 18.11 9.37 15.18
N GLU A 351 18.59 9.02 13.99
CA GLU A 351 19.84 8.29 13.80
C GLU A 351 21.05 9.11 14.28
N PRO A 352 21.82 8.62 15.28
CA PRO A 352 23.03 9.27 15.76
C PRO A 352 24.04 9.46 14.63
N GLU A 353 24.76 10.57 14.64
CA GLU A 353 25.74 10.89 13.59
C GLU A 353 26.80 9.81 13.41
N SER A 354 27.28 9.23 14.52
CA SER A 354 28.24 8.12 14.54
C SER A 354 27.73 6.80 13.93
N GLN A 355 26.43 6.69 13.62
CA GLN A 355 25.82 5.52 12.98
C GLN A 355 25.44 5.78 11.51
N ARG A 356 25.66 6.99 10.99
CA ARG A 356 25.28 7.37 9.62
C ARG A 356 26.24 6.75 8.60
N ILE A 357 25.73 5.80 7.84
CA ILE A 357 26.46 5.16 6.72
C ILE A 357 26.45 6.07 5.47
N TYR A 358 25.31 6.73 5.20
CA TYR A 358 25.11 7.58 4.02
C TYR A 358 25.48 9.02 4.32
N GLN A 359 26.44 9.58 3.59
CA GLN A 359 27.04 10.90 3.86
C GLN A 359 26.60 11.91 2.79
N LEU A 360 25.30 12.17 2.75
CA LEU A 360 24.61 12.90 1.67
C LEU A 360 25.26 14.24 1.27
N GLN A 361 25.82 14.99 2.23
CA GLN A 361 26.52 16.25 1.96
C GLN A 361 27.84 16.07 1.19
N LYS A 362 28.53 14.94 1.35
CA LYS A 362 29.70 14.59 0.53
C LYS A 362 29.30 14.15 -0.88
N ASP A 363 28.09 13.63 -1.03
CA ASP A 363 27.46 13.29 -2.31
C ASP A 363 26.80 14.53 -2.98
N GLY A 364 27.09 15.74 -2.50
CA GLY A 364 26.60 16.99 -3.07
C GLY A 364 25.12 17.29 -2.82
N MET A 365 24.49 16.68 -1.80
CA MET A 365 23.09 16.89 -1.45
C MET A 365 22.94 17.81 -0.24
N SER A 366 21.86 18.59 -0.15
CA SER A 366 21.70 19.60 0.91
C SER A 366 21.15 19.06 2.24
N LEU A 367 20.57 17.85 2.29
CA LEU A 367 20.17 17.20 3.54
C LEU A 367 21.36 16.51 4.20
N THR A 368 21.46 16.56 5.53
CA THR A 368 22.54 15.89 6.27
C THR A 368 22.36 14.36 6.32
N SER A 369 21.13 13.88 6.54
CA SER A 369 20.76 12.46 6.49
C SER A 369 19.27 12.33 6.20
N PHE A 370 18.85 11.20 5.61
CA PHE A 370 17.43 10.86 5.51
C PHE A 370 16.81 10.43 6.84
N TRP A 371 17.61 9.96 7.80
CA TRP A 371 17.18 9.59 9.16
C TRP A 371 17.50 10.67 10.20
N ASP A 372 17.48 11.93 9.76
CA ASP A 372 17.49 13.13 10.59
C ASP A 372 16.23 13.94 10.29
N GLN A 373 15.56 14.46 11.32
CA GLN A 373 14.35 15.26 11.16
C GLN A 373 14.64 16.69 10.66
N GLN A 374 15.88 17.18 10.80
CA GLN A 374 16.23 18.55 10.45
C GLN A 374 16.09 18.82 8.93
N GLY A 375 15.43 19.93 8.59
CA GLY A 375 15.14 20.31 7.20
C GLY A 375 14.04 19.48 6.51
N GLN A 376 13.46 18.49 7.20
CA GLN A 376 12.39 17.63 6.68
C GLN A 376 11.06 17.90 7.39
N LYS A 377 9.93 17.44 6.84
CA LYS A 377 8.61 17.53 7.50
C LYS A 377 7.66 16.39 7.11
N VAL A 378 6.73 16.03 8.00
CA VAL A 378 5.59 15.14 7.68
C VAL A 378 4.39 15.98 7.26
N VAL A 379 3.84 15.77 6.06
CA VAL A 379 2.79 16.64 5.47
C VAL A 379 1.37 16.40 6.02
N ASN A 380 1.17 15.32 6.78
CA ASN A 380 -0.11 14.93 7.37
C ASN A 380 0.08 14.36 8.79
N GLY A 381 0.87 15.05 9.60
CA GLY A 381 1.28 14.61 10.92
C GLY A 381 2.55 15.32 11.38
N SER A 382 3.36 14.64 12.18
CA SER A 382 4.66 15.14 12.67
C SER A 382 5.64 14.00 12.89
N PHE A 383 6.93 14.33 13.05
CA PHE A 383 7.91 13.35 13.51
C PHE A 383 7.78 13.10 15.02
N MET A 384 8.34 11.98 15.48
CA MET A 384 8.44 11.68 16.91
C MET A 384 9.54 12.53 17.54
N THR A 385 9.20 13.34 18.53
CA THR A 385 10.20 14.17 19.23
C THR A 385 11.21 13.30 20.00
N SER A 386 12.47 13.73 20.05
CA SER A 386 13.54 13.01 20.75
C SER A 386 13.24 12.77 22.24
N SER A 387 12.55 13.70 22.90
CA SER A 387 12.09 13.56 24.28
C SER A 387 11.05 12.46 24.45
N ARG A 388 10.05 12.40 23.56
CA ARG A 388 9.02 11.35 23.57
C ARG A 388 9.60 9.98 23.20
N PHE A 389 10.56 9.92 22.27
CA PHE A 389 11.31 8.70 21.98
C PHE A 389 12.07 8.21 23.22
N ARG A 390 12.91 9.04 23.85
CA ARG A 390 13.63 8.67 25.08
C ARG A 390 12.70 8.20 26.19
N SER A 391 11.55 8.84 26.39
CA SER A 391 10.53 8.45 27.38
C SER A 391 9.87 7.09 27.07
N MET A 392 9.77 6.72 25.78
CA MET A 392 9.27 5.42 25.33
C MET A 392 10.36 4.33 25.43
N SER A 393 11.63 4.68 25.18
CA SER A 393 12.80 3.81 25.30
C SER A 393 13.21 3.49 26.74
N ASP A 394 12.67 4.21 27.72
CA ASP A 394 12.91 3.99 29.15
C ASP A 394 12.45 2.58 29.58
N ARG A 395 13.41 1.72 29.93
CA ARG A 395 13.20 0.30 30.28
C ARG A 395 12.65 0.13 31.71
N LYS A 396 11.47 0.73 31.97
CA LYS A 396 10.75 0.61 33.25
C LYS A 396 10.50 -0.87 33.60
N PRO A 397 10.34 -1.23 34.90
CA PRO A 397 10.12 -2.62 35.31
C PRO A 397 8.95 -3.33 34.60
N SER A 398 7.91 -2.58 34.20
CA SER A 398 6.79 -3.06 33.39
C SER A 398 7.18 -3.50 31.98
N TYR A 399 8.09 -2.76 31.30
CA TYR A 399 8.66 -3.15 30.01
C TYR A 399 9.47 -4.44 30.16
N THR A 400 10.40 -4.49 31.12
CA THR A 400 11.25 -5.67 31.36
C THR A 400 10.41 -6.92 31.65
N LYS A 401 9.36 -6.80 32.47
CA LYS A 401 8.42 -7.90 32.74
C LYS A 401 7.70 -8.39 31.47
N ALA A 402 7.16 -7.48 30.67
CA ALA A 402 6.46 -7.80 29.42
C ALA A 402 7.41 -8.42 28.38
N TYR A 403 8.62 -7.90 28.26
CA TYR A 403 9.68 -8.38 27.37
C TYR A 403 10.10 -9.83 27.72
N ILE A 404 10.39 -10.11 29.00
CA ILE A 404 10.69 -11.47 29.47
C ILE A 404 9.52 -12.43 29.22
N GLN A 405 8.28 -11.98 29.44
CA GLN A 405 7.09 -12.78 29.14
C GLN A 405 6.95 -13.09 27.64
N LYS A 406 7.28 -12.13 26.77
CA LYS A 406 7.30 -12.33 25.31
C LYS A 406 8.33 -13.35 24.89
N TRP A 407 9.56 -13.26 25.39
CA TRP A 407 10.63 -14.23 25.12
C TRP A 407 10.26 -15.65 25.58
N LYS A 408 9.69 -15.80 26.78
CA LYS A 408 9.16 -17.09 27.26
C LYS A 408 8.06 -17.67 26.35
N SER A 409 7.29 -16.83 25.66
CA SER A 409 6.27 -17.29 24.70
C SER A 409 6.83 -17.83 23.39
N PHE A 410 8.05 -17.41 23.00
CA PHE A 410 8.74 -17.96 21.83
C PHE A 410 9.37 -19.32 22.16
N LEU A 411 10.09 -19.43 23.27
CA LEU A 411 10.76 -20.68 23.68
C LEU A 411 9.77 -21.86 23.76
N LYS A 412 8.63 -21.68 24.44
CA LYS A 412 7.58 -22.71 24.57
C LYS A 412 6.93 -23.16 23.25
N ARG A 413 7.10 -22.42 22.16
CA ARG A 413 6.59 -22.82 20.84
C ARG A 413 7.61 -23.68 20.07
N VAL A 414 8.90 -23.44 20.28
CA VAL A 414 9.98 -24.21 19.62
C VAL A 414 9.95 -25.67 20.06
N GLU A 415 9.75 -25.93 21.36
CA GLU A 415 9.62 -27.29 21.91
C GLU A 415 8.50 -28.10 21.21
N SER A 416 7.39 -27.44 20.86
CA SER A 416 6.26 -28.07 20.15
C SER A 416 6.43 -28.18 18.62
N SER A 417 7.35 -27.43 18.02
CA SER A 417 7.59 -27.50 16.56
C SER A 417 8.58 -28.58 16.15
N SER A 418 9.38 -29.10 17.09
CA SER A 418 10.41 -30.12 16.84
C SER A 418 9.92 -31.57 17.02
N GLN A 419 8.60 -31.77 17.15
CA GLN A 419 7.96 -33.10 17.30
C GLN A 419 7.10 -33.49 16.08
N LYS A 420 7.53 -33.14 14.86
CA LYS A 420 6.96 -33.61 13.59
C LYS A 420 8.03 -33.84 12.53
#